data_AF-A0AAI9HFT3-F1
#
_entry.id   AF-A0AAI9HFT3-F1
#
_cell.length_a   1.000
_cell.length_b   1.000
_cell.length_c   1.000
_cell.angle_alpha   90.00
_cell.angle_beta   90.00
_cell.angle_gamma   90.00
#
_symmetry.space_group_name_H-M   'P 1'
#
loop_
_entity.id
_entity.type
_entity.pdbx_description
1 polymer ?
#
loop_
_entity_poly.entity_id
_entity_poly.type
_entity_poly.pdbx_seq_one_letter_code
_entity_poly.pdbx_strand_id
1 'polypeptide(L)'
;MTNKADTNIHAHRAALRDVLEEMQCQDIRWGADRDQHPFIWGAILGEEVGELNQAFLHDNFGGTHAGTARYEAVQVAAVALQIIEYYDRIGE
;
A
#
# COMPACT_ATOMS: atom_id res chain seq x y z
N MET A 1 -0.85 31.54 -13.13
CA MET A 1 -1.03 31.13 -11.72
C MET A 1 -2.03 29.99 -11.71
N THR A 2 -1.58 28.75 -11.58
CA THR A 2 -2.46 27.57 -11.55
C THR A 2 -3.06 27.43 -10.16
N ASN A 3 -4.38 27.24 -10.08
CA ASN A 3 -5.12 27.19 -8.83
C ASN A 3 -4.78 25.90 -8.05
N LYS A 4 -4.56 25.98 -6.73
CA LYS A 4 -4.23 24.83 -5.87
C LYS A 4 -5.26 23.69 -5.95
N ALA A 5 -6.48 23.98 -6.38
CA ALA A 5 -7.56 23.00 -6.56
C ALA A 5 -7.32 22.05 -7.76
N ASP A 6 -6.75 22.53 -8.85
CA ASP A 6 -6.55 21.72 -10.07
C ASP A 6 -5.39 20.72 -9.92
N THR A 7 -4.38 21.06 -9.13
CA THR A 7 -3.27 20.16 -8.80
C THR A 7 -3.74 18.92 -8.02
N ASN A 8 -4.83 19.03 -7.27
CA ASN A 8 -5.24 18.01 -6.32
C ASN A 8 -6.02 16.85 -6.98
N ILE A 9 -6.87 17.13 -7.98
CA ILE A 9 -7.67 16.10 -8.67
C ILE A 9 -6.77 15.07 -9.38
N HIS A 10 -5.65 15.51 -9.94
CA HIS A 10 -4.72 14.62 -10.64
C HIS A 10 -3.86 13.79 -9.68
N ALA A 11 -3.49 14.33 -8.52
CA ALA A 11 -2.70 13.63 -7.51
C ALA A 11 -3.45 12.41 -6.94
N HIS A 12 -4.75 12.55 -6.65
CA HIS A 12 -5.59 11.44 -6.19
C HIS A 12 -5.66 10.29 -7.21
N ARG A 13 -5.74 10.62 -8.51
CA ARG A 13 -5.76 9.62 -9.58
C ARG A 13 -4.43 8.89 -9.70
N ALA A 14 -3.30 9.57 -9.48
CA ALA A 14 -1.99 8.94 -9.47
C ALA A 14 -1.83 8.00 -8.28
N ALA A 15 -2.21 8.42 -7.07
CA ALA A 15 -2.10 7.57 -5.88
C ALA A 15 -2.92 6.28 -6.00
N LEU A 16 -4.18 6.38 -6.45
CA LEU A 16 -5.02 5.20 -6.65
C LEU A 16 -4.45 4.26 -7.71
N ARG A 17 -3.96 4.79 -8.83
CA ARG A 17 -3.33 3.97 -9.88
C ARG A 17 -2.12 3.21 -9.33
N ASP A 18 -1.25 3.89 -8.59
CA ASP A 18 -0.04 3.26 -8.04
C ASP A 18 -0.39 2.16 -7.02
N VAL A 19 -1.50 2.30 -6.27
CA VAL A 19 -2.03 1.22 -5.39
C VAL A 19 -2.50 0.02 -6.21
N LEU A 20 -3.24 0.23 -7.29
CA LEU A 20 -3.70 -0.87 -8.16
C LEU A 20 -2.53 -1.56 -8.88
N GLU A 21 -1.51 -0.80 -9.28
CA GLU A 21 -0.27 -1.35 -9.86
C GLU A 21 0.50 -2.18 -8.83
N GLU A 22 0.59 -1.73 -7.58
CA GLU A 22 1.22 -2.49 -6.50
C GLU A 22 0.46 -3.79 -6.19
N MET A 23 -0.88 -3.77 -6.16
CA MET A 23 -1.68 -4.99 -6.03
C MET A 23 -1.34 -6.02 -7.12
N GLN A 24 -1.22 -5.58 -8.38
CA GLN A 24 -0.81 -6.46 -9.48
C GLN A 24 0.61 -7.01 -9.30
N CYS A 25 1.56 -6.18 -8.85
CA CYS A 25 2.92 -6.62 -8.54
C CYS A 25 2.92 -7.71 -7.45
N GLN A 26 2.12 -7.53 -6.40
CA GLN A 26 1.99 -8.51 -5.32
C GLN A 26 1.31 -9.80 -5.79
N ASP A 27 0.29 -9.72 -6.64
CA ASP A 27 -0.35 -10.89 -7.26
C ASP A 27 0.63 -11.67 -8.12
N ILE A 28 1.47 -11.00 -8.91
CA ILE A 28 2.51 -11.64 -9.72
C ILE A 28 3.55 -12.32 -8.84
N ARG A 29 3.95 -11.67 -7.75
CA ARG A 29 5.02 -12.15 -6.86
C ARG A 29 4.58 -13.29 -5.96
N TRP A 30 3.34 -13.24 -5.47
CA TRP A 30 2.85 -14.10 -4.38
C TRP A 30 1.61 -14.93 -4.76
N GLY A 31 1.08 -14.76 -5.96
CA GLY A 31 -0.15 -15.39 -6.46
C GLY A 31 -1.40 -14.53 -6.21
N ALA A 32 -2.31 -14.51 -7.19
CA ALA A 32 -3.54 -13.70 -7.13
C ALA A 32 -4.65 -14.33 -6.26
N ASP A 33 -4.76 -15.66 -6.25
CA ASP A 33 -5.82 -16.39 -5.53
C ASP A 33 -5.46 -16.60 -4.05
N ARG A 34 -5.27 -15.49 -3.31
CA ARG A 34 -4.92 -15.52 -1.89
C ARG A 34 -6.19 -15.61 -1.03
N ASP A 35 -6.39 -16.81 -0.47
CA ASP A 35 -7.40 -17.12 0.55
C ASP A 35 -6.72 -17.40 1.89
N GLN A 36 -5.94 -16.41 2.36
CA GLN A 36 -5.15 -16.56 3.57
C GLN A 36 -6.03 -16.45 4.82
N HIS A 37 -5.66 -17.17 5.88
CA HIS A 37 -6.30 -17.00 7.18
C HIS A 37 -6.18 -15.52 7.65
N PRO A 38 -7.19 -14.92 8.30
CA PRO A 38 -7.16 -13.51 8.71
C PRO A 38 -5.93 -13.10 9.53
N PHE A 39 -5.40 -14.02 10.35
CA PHE A 39 -4.14 -13.81 11.06
C PHE A 39 -2.95 -13.54 10.12
N ILE A 40 -2.85 -14.28 9.01
CA ILE A 40 -1.80 -14.10 8.01
C ILE A 40 -1.97 -12.78 7.29
N TRP A 41 -3.20 -12.40 6.93
CA TRP A 41 -3.49 -11.07 6.39
C TRP A 41 -3.07 -9.95 7.36
N GLY A 42 -3.38 -10.11 8.64
CA GLY A 42 -2.94 -9.17 9.68
C GLY A 42 -1.42 -9.09 9.81
N ALA A 43 -0.71 -10.21 9.68
CA ALA A 43 0.75 -10.24 9.70
C ALA A 43 1.36 -9.54 8.47
N ILE A 44 0.82 -9.78 7.27
CA ILE A 44 1.27 -9.13 6.03
C ILE A 44 1.06 -7.62 6.13
N LEU A 45 -0.13 -7.17 6.54
CA LEU A 45 -0.40 -5.74 6.75
C LEU A 45 0.52 -5.13 7.80
N GLY A 46 0.80 -5.86 8.88
CA GLY A 46 1.71 -5.44 9.94
C GLY A 46 3.15 -5.24 9.45
N GLU A 47 3.63 -6.09 8.53
CA GLU A 47 4.94 -5.95 7.90
C GLU A 47 5.03 -4.63 7.12
N GLU A 48 4.07 -4.37 6.22
CA GLU A 48 4.07 -3.14 5.41
C GLU A 48 3.99 -1.87 6.27
N VAL A 49 3.21 -1.91 7.36
CA VAL A 49 3.15 -0.81 8.34
C VAL A 49 4.49 -0.64 9.06
N GLY A 50 5.18 -1.74 9.36
CA GLY A 50 6.53 -1.75 9.91
C GLY A 50 7.53 -1.06 8.99
N GLU A 51 7.54 -1.42 7.71
CA GLU A 51 8.40 -0.81 6.69
C GLU A 51 8.12 0.69 6.53
N LEU A 52 6.84 1.08 6.51
CA LEU A 52 6.46 2.50 6.47
C LEU A 52 6.98 3.28 7.69
N ASN A 53 6.86 2.71 8.89
CA ASN A 53 7.40 3.34 10.10
C ASN A 53 8.93 3.43 10.06
N GLN A 54 9.60 2.41 9.52
CA GLN A 54 11.04 2.43 9.32
C GLN A 54 11.46 3.53 8.35
N ALA A 55 10.73 3.71 7.25
CA ALA A 55 10.97 4.77 6.28
C ALA A 55 10.85 6.16 6.93
N PHE A 56 9.80 6.40 7.74
CA PHE A 56 9.67 7.67 8.48
C PHE A 56 10.81 7.91 9.47
N LEU A 57 11.24 6.86 10.18
CA LEU A 57 12.37 6.95 11.11
C LEU A 57 13.66 7.32 10.36
N HIS A 58 13.92 6.65 9.23
CA HIS A 58 15.10 6.91 8.40
C HIS A 58 15.05 8.26 7.70
N ASP A 59 13.87 8.77 7.32
CA ASP A 59 13.71 10.13 6.81
C ASP A 59 14.15 11.19 7.83
N ASN A 60 13.81 10.97 9.11
CA ASN A 60 14.08 11.94 10.16
C ASN A 60 15.51 11.84 10.72
N PHE A 61 16.03 10.62 10.89
CA PHE A 61 17.30 10.37 11.56
C PHE A 61 18.42 9.91 10.62
N GLY A 62 18.13 9.75 9.33
CA GLY A 62 19.01 9.11 8.36
C GLY A 62 18.91 7.59 8.42
N GLY A 63 19.11 6.93 7.28
CA GLY A 63 19.11 5.47 7.17
C GLY A 63 18.95 5.01 5.73
N THR A 64 19.06 3.70 5.49
CA THR A 64 19.04 3.12 4.14
C THR A 64 17.66 3.13 3.48
N HIS A 65 16.59 3.40 4.24
CA HIS A 65 15.21 3.50 3.74
C HIS A 65 14.71 4.96 3.68
N ALA A 66 15.60 5.94 3.84
CA ALA A 66 15.21 7.34 3.67
C ALA A 66 14.73 7.58 2.23
N GLY A 67 13.61 8.27 2.07
CA GLY A 67 12.95 8.58 0.81
C GLY A 67 11.94 7.55 0.33
N THR A 68 11.74 6.43 1.04
CA THR A 68 10.82 5.36 0.60
C THR A 68 9.41 5.46 1.19
N ALA A 69 9.13 6.41 2.08
CA ALA A 69 7.85 6.45 2.81
C ALA A 69 6.60 6.48 1.93
N ARG A 70 6.63 7.19 0.79
CA ARG A 70 5.50 7.19 -0.17
C ARG A 70 5.30 5.82 -0.81
N TYR A 71 6.38 5.10 -1.09
CA TYR A 71 6.34 3.76 -1.65
C TYR A 71 5.75 2.76 -0.64
N GLU A 72 6.22 2.78 0.61
CA GLU A 72 5.66 1.89 1.65
C GLU A 72 4.19 2.19 1.96
N ALA A 73 3.79 3.47 1.93
CA ALA A 73 2.38 3.83 2.10
C ALA A 73 1.47 3.27 1.01
N VAL A 74 1.98 3.12 -0.22
CA VAL A 74 1.26 2.45 -1.32
C VAL A 74 1.13 0.96 -1.05
N GLN A 75 2.19 0.29 -0.57
CA GLN A 75 2.13 -1.13 -0.20
C GLN A 75 1.10 -1.39 0.92
N VAL A 76 1.08 -0.56 1.98
CA VAL A 76 0.07 -0.63 3.05
C VAL A 76 -1.34 -0.51 2.48
N ALA A 77 -1.58 0.47 1.62
CA ALA A 77 -2.90 0.68 1.02
C ALA A 77 -3.31 -0.48 0.10
N ALA A 78 -2.36 -1.03 -0.68
CA ALA A 78 -2.59 -2.18 -1.53
C ALA A 78 -2.99 -3.41 -0.71
N VAL A 79 -2.30 -3.72 0.38
CA VAL A 79 -2.65 -4.86 1.25
C VAL A 79 -4.01 -4.63 1.92
N ALA A 80 -4.28 -3.41 2.41
CA ALA A 80 -5.58 -3.09 3.00
C ALA A 80 -6.76 -3.31 2.02
N LEU A 81 -6.59 -2.93 0.74
CA LEU A 81 -7.59 -3.17 -0.30
C LEU A 81 -7.80 -4.67 -0.55
N GLN A 82 -6.72 -5.45 -0.65
CA GLN A 82 -6.80 -6.89 -0.85
C GLN A 82 -7.47 -7.62 0.32
N ILE A 83 -7.33 -7.11 1.55
CA ILE A 83 -8.06 -7.62 2.73
C ILE A 83 -9.56 -7.34 2.61
N ILE A 84 -9.97 -6.16 2.11
CA ILE A 84 -11.37 -5.86 1.82
C ILE A 84 -11.91 -6.84 0.78
N GLU A 85 -11.19 -7.01 -0.35
CA GLU A 85 -11.58 -7.95 -1.40
C GLU A 85 -11.66 -9.40 -0.91
N TYR A 86 -10.79 -9.80 0.02
CA TYR A 86 -10.90 -11.10 0.69
C TYR A 86 -12.22 -11.24 1.45
N TYR A 87 -12.59 -10.26 2.26
CA TYR A 87 -13.86 -10.28 3.01
C TYR A 87 -15.09 -10.21 2.10
N ASP A 88 -15.01 -9.45 1.00
CA ASP A 88 -16.07 -9.40 0.00
C ASP A 88 -16.28 -10.78 -0.65
N ARG A 89 -15.21 -11.52 -0.97
CA ARG A 89 -15.30 -12.87 -1.55
C ARG A 89 -15.90 -13.92 -0.61
N ILE A 90 -15.62 -13.84 0.70
CA ILE A 90 -16.10 -14.84 1.68
C ILE A 90 -17.44 -14.46 2.31
N GLY A 91 -17.91 -13.22 2.11
CA GLY A 91 -19.20 -12.71 2.57
C GLY A 91 -20.36 -12.95 1.59
N GLU A 92 -20.05 -13.36 0.36
CA GLU A 92 -20.97 -13.94 -0.63
C GLU A 92 -21.13 -15.46 -0.45
#